data_AF-A0A6P6BMB1-F1
#
_entry.id   AF-A0A6P6BMB1-F1
#
_cell.length_a   1.000
_cell.length_b   1.000
_cell.length_c   1.000
_cell.angle_alpha   90.00
_cell.angle_beta   90.00
_cell.angle_gamma   90.00
#
_symmetry.space_group_name_H-M   'P 1'
#
loop_
_entity.id
_entity.type
_entity.pdbx_description
1 polymer ?
#
loop_
_entity_poly.entity_id
_entity_poly.type
_entity_poly.pdbx_seq_one_letter_code
_entity_poly.pdbx_strand_id
1 'polypeptide(L)'
;MRVAQVLEGFISRKVVKQTVMTVVYGVTRYGGRLQIEKRLRELSDFPQEFVWEASHYLVRQVFNSLQEMFSGTRAIQRWLAESARLIARTGSAVEWVTPLGIPIIQPYHHDSKVLIGGGIQSLTFSNSGDTSQKPNTLKQKNGFPPNFIHSLDSSHMMLTALHCYRWAPCGRSLPAAGGVCPGCWGPDGDPRSVGDSQ
;
A
#
# COMPACT_ATOMS: atom_id res chain seq x y z
N MET A 1 -14.91 24.39 16.08
CA MET A 1 -15.13 25.61 15.29
C MET A 1 -13.82 26.33 15.00
N ARG A 2 -13.03 26.72 16.02
CA ARG A 2 -11.76 27.46 15.84
C ARG A 2 -10.74 26.82 14.87
N VAL A 3 -10.48 25.52 14.98
CA VAL A 3 -9.50 24.81 14.12
C VAL A 3 -9.95 24.73 12.64
N ALA A 4 -11.25 24.62 12.38
CA ALA A 4 -11.76 24.54 11.01
C ALA A 4 -11.60 25.87 10.26
N GLN A 5 -11.75 27.00 10.96
CA GLN A 5 -11.51 28.33 10.40
C GLN A 5 -10.03 28.53 10.07
N VAL A 6 -9.11 28.08 10.93
CA VAL A 6 -7.65 28.16 10.67
C VAL A 6 -7.22 27.30 9.47
N LEU A 7 -7.96 26.24 9.18
CA LEU A 7 -7.71 25.34 8.05
C LEU A 7 -8.25 25.85 6.71
N GLU A 8 -9.03 26.93 6.71
CA GLU A 8 -9.58 27.51 5.49
C GLU A 8 -8.45 27.93 4.54
N GLY A 9 -8.55 27.53 3.27
CA GLY A 9 -7.50 27.77 2.26
C GLY A 9 -6.29 26.81 2.30
N PHE A 10 -6.11 26.00 3.34
CA PHE A 10 -4.95 25.10 3.48
C PHE A 10 -5.23 23.64 3.12
N ILE A 11 -6.50 23.26 2.94
CA ILE A 11 -6.88 21.89 2.55
C ILE A 11 -6.63 21.70 1.05
N SER A 12 -5.49 21.11 0.70
CA SER A 12 -5.12 20.80 -0.68
C SER A 12 -4.96 19.30 -0.91
N ARG A 13 -4.98 18.88 -2.19
CA ARG A 13 -4.67 17.49 -2.59
C ARG A 13 -3.34 17.03 -1.99
N LYS A 14 -2.32 17.88 -1.94
CA LYS A 14 -0.98 17.54 -1.41
C LYS A 14 -1.05 17.12 0.07
N VAL A 15 -1.90 17.75 0.87
CA VAL A 15 -2.06 17.47 2.30
C VAL A 15 -2.71 16.11 2.53
N VAL A 16 -3.76 15.77 1.78
CA VAL A 16 -4.57 14.56 2.02
C VAL A 16 -4.17 13.35 1.18
N LYS A 17 -3.43 13.53 0.06
CA LYS A 17 -3.09 12.47 -0.90
C LYS A 17 -2.53 11.22 -0.23
N GLN A 18 -1.53 11.39 0.64
CA GLN A 18 -0.86 10.26 1.27
C GLN A 18 -1.80 9.50 2.20
N THR A 19 -2.60 10.22 3.00
CA THR A 19 -3.56 9.59 3.91
C THR A 19 -4.66 8.87 3.17
N VAL A 20 -5.25 9.48 2.13
CA VAL A 20 -6.26 8.83 1.28
C VAL A 20 -5.71 7.55 0.64
N MET A 21 -4.48 7.60 0.11
CA MET A 21 -3.83 6.45 -0.51
C MET A 21 -3.52 5.34 0.50
N THR A 22 -3.16 5.67 1.74
CA THR A 22 -2.67 4.68 2.71
C THR A 22 -3.73 4.13 3.66
N VAL A 23 -4.89 4.78 3.79
CA VAL A 23 -6.02 4.27 4.58
C VAL A 23 -6.57 2.97 3.98
N VAL A 24 -6.64 2.86 2.65
CA VAL A 24 -7.02 1.61 1.96
C VAL A 24 -5.97 0.49 2.11
N TYR A 25 -4.82 0.80 2.72
CA TYR A 25 -3.77 -0.16 3.07
C TYR A 25 -3.68 -0.42 4.59
N GLY A 26 -4.65 0.08 5.37
CA GLY A 26 -4.73 -0.22 6.81
C GLY A 26 -4.07 0.82 7.72
N VAL A 27 -3.72 2.00 7.22
CA VAL A 27 -3.27 3.10 8.08
C VAL A 27 -4.34 3.48 9.10
N THR A 28 -3.92 3.60 10.37
CA THR A 28 -4.79 4.01 11.47
C THR A 28 -4.93 5.53 11.52
N ARG A 29 -5.92 6.03 12.28
CA ARG A 29 -6.05 7.48 12.54
C ARG A 29 -4.77 8.09 13.11
N TYR A 30 -4.03 7.35 13.93
CA TYR A 30 -2.73 7.82 14.45
C TYR A 30 -1.70 7.99 13.33
N GLY A 31 -1.54 6.98 12.47
CA GLY A 31 -0.62 7.05 11.34
C GLY A 31 -1.02 8.13 10.33
N GLY A 32 -2.32 8.26 10.03
CA GLY A 32 -2.84 9.30 9.16
C GLY A 32 -2.61 10.71 9.70
N ARG A 33 -2.78 10.91 11.02
CA ARG A 33 -2.49 12.19 11.69
C ARG A 33 -1.03 12.61 11.49
N LEU A 34 -0.09 11.68 11.66
CA LEU A 34 1.34 11.94 11.46
C LEU A 34 1.68 12.30 10.01
N GLN A 35 1.03 11.64 9.04
CA GLN A 35 1.20 11.98 7.62
C GLN A 35 0.70 13.39 7.32
N ILE A 36 -0.49 13.76 7.80
CA ILE A 36 -1.07 15.10 7.63
C ILE A 36 -0.22 16.15 8.35
N GLU A 37 0.19 15.88 9.58
CA GLU A 37 1.09 16.74 10.36
C GLU A 37 2.38 17.03 9.58
N LYS A 38 3.01 16.01 9.01
CA LYS A 38 4.21 16.19 8.19
C LYS A 38 3.95 17.12 7.00
N ARG A 39 2.78 17.03 6.36
CA ARG A 39 2.42 17.92 5.24
C ARG A 39 2.10 19.35 5.70
N LEU A 40 1.44 19.53 6.84
CA LEU A 40 1.13 20.86 7.40
C LEU A 40 2.40 21.61 7.84
N ARG A 41 3.39 20.90 8.38
CA ARG A 41 4.69 21.48 8.76
C ARG A 41 5.51 21.98 7.57
N GLU A 42 5.24 21.48 6.37
CA GLU A 42 5.89 21.93 5.13
C GLU A 42 5.27 23.22 4.57
N LEU A 43 4.14 23.68 5.11
CA LEU A 43 3.47 24.91 4.69
C LEU A 43 3.97 26.07 5.55
N SER A 44 4.76 26.98 4.98
CA SER A 44 5.27 28.17 5.67
C SER A 44 4.16 29.09 6.16
N ASP A 45 3.08 29.19 5.38
CA ASP A 45 2.01 30.16 5.62
C ASP A 45 0.95 29.62 6.61
N PHE A 46 1.09 28.36 7.03
CA PHE A 46 0.19 27.75 7.99
C PHE A 46 0.64 28.03 9.44
N PRO A 47 -0.27 28.47 10.33
CA PRO A 47 0.01 28.67 11.75
C PRO A 47 0.52 27.41 12.45
N GLN A 48 1.83 27.37 12.76
CA GLN A 48 2.51 26.18 13.24
C GLN A 48 2.05 25.72 14.64
N GLU A 49 1.51 26.63 15.44
CA GLU A 49 0.91 26.37 16.75
C GLU A 49 -0.35 25.49 16.66
N PHE A 50 -1.07 25.54 15.54
CA PHE A 50 -2.30 24.78 15.34
C PHE A 50 -2.08 23.41 14.68
N VAL A 51 -0.85 23.06 14.29
CA VAL A 51 -0.53 21.83 13.52
C VAL A 51 -1.07 20.57 14.19
N TRP A 52 -0.92 20.46 15.52
CA TRP A 52 -1.38 19.27 16.24
C TRP A 52 -2.91 19.14 16.22
N GLU A 53 -3.62 20.21 16.56
CA GLU A 53 -5.08 20.24 16.57
C GLU A 53 -5.67 20.09 15.16
N ALA A 54 -5.06 20.76 14.18
CA ALA A 54 -5.44 20.72 12.78
C ALA A 54 -5.25 19.34 12.16
N SER A 55 -4.10 18.70 12.38
CA SER A 55 -3.86 17.32 11.90
C SER A 55 -4.83 16.32 12.53
N HIS A 56 -5.16 16.49 13.81
CA HIS A 56 -6.12 15.65 14.51
C HIS A 56 -7.56 15.85 14.00
N TYR A 57 -7.95 17.09 13.69
CA TYR A 57 -9.24 17.39 13.09
C TYR A 57 -9.33 16.83 11.66
N LEU A 58 -8.34 17.12 10.81
CA LEU A 58 -8.32 16.68 9.42
C LEU A 58 -8.33 15.16 9.29
N VAL A 59 -7.55 14.43 10.09
CA VAL A 59 -7.57 12.96 10.00
C VAL A 59 -8.95 12.39 10.33
N ARG A 60 -9.69 13.00 11.27
CA ARG A 60 -11.06 12.56 11.56
C ARG A 60 -11.97 12.79 10.37
N GLN A 61 -11.89 13.97 9.74
CA GLN A 61 -12.70 14.29 8.56
C GLN A 61 -12.37 13.38 7.37
N VAL A 62 -11.08 13.21 7.06
CA VAL A 62 -10.63 12.32 5.98
C VAL A 62 -11.15 10.90 6.21
N PHE A 63 -11.02 10.36 7.42
CA PHE A 63 -11.55 9.03 7.71
C PHE A 63 -13.07 8.97 7.56
N ASN A 64 -13.82 9.96 8.08
CA ASN A 64 -15.28 9.98 7.95
C ASN A 64 -15.72 9.99 6.47
N SER A 65 -15.11 10.86 5.64
CA SER A 65 -15.40 10.92 4.21
C SER A 65 -15.05 9.61 3.48
N LEU A 66 -13.91 8.98 3.82
CA LEU A 66 -13.53 7.70 3.22
C LEU A 66 -14.46 6.56 3.63
N GLN A 67 -15.03 6.60 4.83
CA GLN A 67 -15.99 5.58 5.27
C GLN A 67 -17.29 5.61 4.48
N GLU A 68 -17.76 6.79 4.10
CA GLU A 68 -18.96 6.95 3.27
C GLU A 68 -18.69 6.52 1.82
N MET A 69 -17.54 6.89 1.26
CA MET A 69 -17.23 6.63 -0.16
C MET A 69 -16.82 5.18 -0.45
N PHE A 70 -16.27 4.44 0.52
CA PHE A 70 -15.63 3.13 0.29
C PHE A 70 -16.18 2.00 1.17
N SER A 71 -17.50 1.92 1.31
CA SER A 71 -18.17 0.88 2.11
C SER A 71 -17.82 -0.55 1.64
N GLY A 72 -17.83 -0.80 0.32
CA GLY A 72 -17.48 -2.10 -0.27
C GLY A 72 -16.01 -2.48 -0.07
N THR A 73 -15.08 -1.57 -0.35
CA THR A 73 -13.64 -1.78 -0.14
C THR A 73 -13.35 -2.13 1.33
N ARG A 74 -14.00 -1.44 2.26
CA ARG A 74 -13.84 -1.69 3.69
C ARG A 74 -14.38 -3.06 4.11
N ALA A 75 -15.46 -3.53 3.50
CA ALA A 75 -15.97 -4.88 3.72
C ALA A 75 -14.94 -5.94 3.28
N ILE A 76 -14.32 -5.76 2.11
CA ILE A 76 -13.27 -6.66 1.59
C ILE A 76 -12.04 -6.63 2.49
N GLN A 77 -11.55 -5.46 2.88
CA GLN A 77 -10.40 -5.35 3.80
C GLN A 77 -10.68 -6.04 5.14
N ARG A 78 -11.89 -5.87 5.68
CA ARG A 78 -12.30 -6.53 6.93
C ARG A 78 -12.34 -8.04 6.77
N TRP A 79 -12.89 -8.52 5.67
CA TRP A 79 -12.93 -9.94 5.35
C TRP A 79 -11.51 -10.52 5.25
N LEU A 80 -10.62 -9.88 4.48
CA LEU A 80 -9.21 -10.29 4.38
C LEU A 80 -8.55 -10.34 5.77
N ALA A 81 -8.68 -9.27 6.56
CA ALA A 81 -8.06 -9.19 7.87
C ALA A 81 -8.57 -10.27 8.85
N GLU A 82 -9.88 -10.56 8.86
CA GLU A 82 -10.41 -11.63 9.72
C GLU A 82 -10.05 -13.02 9.20
N SER A 83 -10.01 -13.26 7.89
CA SER A 83 -9.51 -14.52 7.31
C SER A 83 -8.06 -14.77 7.72
N ALA A 84 -7.18 -13.77 7.56
CA ALA A 84 -5.78 -13.86 7.96
C ALA A 84 -5.63 -14.12 9.47
N ARG A 85 -6.48 -13.52 10.29
CA ARG A 85 -6.50 -13.77 11.75
C ARG A 85 -6.87 -15.22 12.07
N LEU A 86 -7.86 -15.77 11.40
CA LEU A 86 -8.31 -17.16 11.62
C LEU A 86 -7.24 -18.15 11.19
N ILE A 87 -6.64 -17.96 10.02
CA ILE A 87 -5.52 -18.78 9.51
C ILE A 87 -4.33 -18.72 10.47
N ALA A 88 -3.88 -17.53 10.86
CA ALA A 88 -2.76 -17.41 11.79
C ALA A 88 -3.02 -18.02 13.16
N ARG A 89 -4.30 -18.11 13.59
CA ARG A 89 -4.70 -18.79 14.84
C ARG A 89 -4.59 -20.31 14.77
N THR A 90 -4.66 -20.91 13.58
CA THR A 90 -4.41 -22.36 13.42
C THR A 90 -2.92 -22.70 13.45
N GLY A 91 -2.04 -21.68 13.47
CA GLY A 91 -0.59 -21.85 13.48
C GLY A 91 0.05 -21.81 12.10
N SER A 92 -0.70 -21.49 11.05
CA SER A 92 -0.22 -21.40 9.67
C SER A 92 -0.05 -19.93 9.23
N ALA A 93 1.00 -19.65 8.46
CA ALA A 93 1.14 -18.33 7.82
C ALA A 93 0.09 -18.17 6.70
N VAL A 94 -0.27 -16.94 6.37
CA VAL A 94 -1.16 -16.68 5.24
C VAL A 94 -0.38 -16.84 3.95
N GLU A 95 -0.93 -17.65 3.04
CA GLU A 95 -0.41 -17.90 1.71
C GLU A 95 -1.51 -17.77 0.66
N TRP A 96 -1.15 -17.30 -0.53
CA TRP A 96 -2.05 -17.22 -1.68
C TRP A 96 -1.25 -17.30 -2.98
N VAL A 97 -1.96 -17.47 -4.09
CA VAL A 97 -1.38 -17.49 -5.44
C VAL A 97 -1.90 -16.29 -6.21
N THR A 98 -1.02 -15.55 -6.88
CA THR A 98 -1.42 -14.42 -7.73
C THR A 98 -2.15 -14.90 -8.98
N PRO A 99 -2.89 -14.02 -9.69
CA PRO A 99 -3.47 -14.36 -11.00
C PRO A 99 -2.46 -14.85 -12.05
N LEU A 100 -1.16 -14.61 -11.84
CA LEU A 100 -0.07 -15.09 -12.68
C LEU A 100 0.54 -16.42 -12.22
N GLY A 101 -0.05 -17.08 -11.21
CA GLY A 101 0.44 -18.36 -10.70
C GLY A 101 1.61 -18.24 -9.73
N ILE A 102 1.94 -17.03 -9.24
CA ILE A 102 3.08 -16.82 -8.33
C ILE A 102 2.63 -17.05 -6.88
N PRO A 103 3.22 -17.98 -6.13
CA PRO A 103 2.89 -18.18 -4.72
C PRO A 103 3.49 -17.05 -3.86
N ILE A 104 2.70 -16.52 -2.92
CA ILE A 104 3.12 -15.52 -1.95
C ILE A 104 2.81 -16.02 -0.55
N ILE A 105 3.79 -15.90 0.34
CA ILE A 105 3.71 -16.30 1.75
C ILE A 105 4.07 -15.09 2.61
N GLN A 106 3.27 -14.80 3.65
CA GLN A 106 3.60 -13.73 4.58
C GLN A 106 4.67 -14.18 5.60
N PRO A 107 5.87 -13.57 5.63
CA PRO A 107 6.98 -14.00 6.49
C PRO A 107 6.84 -13.50 7.95
N TYR A 108 5.62 -13.32 8.44
CA TYR A 108 5.39 -12.72 9.75
C TYR A 108 5.29 -13.80 10.82
N HIS A 109 6.44 -14.15 11.40
CA HIS A 109 6.56 -15.06 12.52
C HIS A 109 6.99 -14.32 13.79
N HIS A 110 6.89 -14.98 14.95
CA HIS A 110 7.49 -14.47 16.18
C HIS A 110 9.02 -14.56 16.12
N ASP A 111 9.71 -13.57 16.68
CA ASP A 111 11.16 -13.55 16.66
C ASP A 111 11.71 -14.68 17.54
N SER A 112 12.62 -15.50 17.01
CA SER A 112 13.40 -16.43 17.83
C SER A 112 14.63 -15.72 18.39
N LYS A 113 14.76 -15.72 19.73
CA LYS A 113 15.93 -15.17 20.41
C LYS A 113 16.94 -16.29 20.63
N VAL A 114 18.10 -16.18 20.00
CA VAL A 114 19.25 -17.06 20.25
C VAL A 114 20.21 -16.31 21.16
N LEU A 115 20.43 -16.85 22.36
CA LEU A 115 21.46 -16.39 23.28
C LEU A 115 22.76 -17.11 22.94
N ILE A 116 23.76 -16.35 22.49
CA ILE A 116 25.12 -16.86 22.29
C ILE A 116 25.91 -16.49 23.55
N GLY A 117 26.21 -17.50 24.37
CA GLY A 117 27.02 -17.34 25.56
C GLY A 117 28.49 -17.09 25.20
N GLY A 118 28.97 -15.86 25.41
CA GLY A 118 30.40 -15.55 25.48
C GLY A 118 30.80 -15.34 26.94
N GLY A 119 32.00 -15.78 27.33
CA GLY A 119 32.43 -15.85 28.75
C GLY A 119 32.31 -14.55 29.57
N ILE A 120 32.32 -13.37 28.92
CA ILE A 120 32.18 -12.05 29.57
C ILE A 120 30.88 -11.30 29.18
N GLN A 121 30.28 -11.61 28.02
CA GLN A 121 29.05 -10.97 27.53
C GLN A 121 28.19 -12.01 26.81
N SER A 122 26.90 -12.07 27.14
CA SER A 122 25.92 -12.81 26.34
C SER A 122 25.35 -11.91 25.26
N LEU A 123 25.51 -12.28 24.00
CA LEU A 123 24.86 -11.60 22.88
C LEU A 123 23.51 -12.26 22.60
N THR A 124 22.45 -11.45 22.51
CA THR A 124 21.12 -11.92 22.08
C THR A 124 20.91 -11.58 20.62
N PHE A 125 20.81 -12.60 19.76
CA PHE A 125 20.43 -12.45 18.36
C PHE A 125 18.94 -12.73 18.21
N SER A 126 18.19 -11.81 17.61
CA SER A 126 16.79 -12.02 17.25
C SER A 126 16.66 -12.35 15.76
N ASN A 127 16.26 -13.57 15.43
CA ASN A 127 15.91 -13.94 14.06
C ASN A 127 14.41 -13.75 13.83
N SER A 128 14.06 -12.78 13.00
CA SER A 128 12.66 -12.44 12.66
C SER A 128 12.13 -13.19 11.42
N GLY A 129 13.00 -13.94 10.72
CA GLY A 129 12.66 -14.70 9.51
C GLY A 129 12.51 -16.21 9.74
N ASP A 130 12.46 -16.66 10.99
CA ASP A 130 12.37 -18.08 11.33
C ASP A 130 10.94 -18.61 11.11
N THR A 131 10.71 -19.25 9.96
CA THR A 131 9.42 -19.88 9.59
C THR A 131 9.02 -21.03 10.52
N SER A 132 9.94 -21.55 11.34
CA SER A 132 9.61 -22.57 12.36
C SER A 132 8.84 -22.00 13.55
N GLN A 133 8.94 -20.69 13.78
CA GLN A 133 8.22 -20.03 14.86
C GLN A 133 6.73 -19.90 14.54
N LYS A 134 5.90 -19.76 15.56
CA LYS A 134 4.47 -19.54 15.34
C LYS A 134 4.23 -18.23 14.57
N PRO A 135 3.25 -18.18 13.65
CA PRO A 135 2.88 -16.96 12.96
C PRO A 135 2.44 -15.86 13.94
N ASN A 136 2.91 -14.64 13.73
CA ASN A 136 2.46 -13.49 14.49
C ASN A 136 1.08 -13.05 13.99
N THR A 137 0.02 -13.45 14.70
CA THR A 137 -1.37 -13.20 14.29
C THR A 137 -1.67 -11.73 14.00
N LEU A 138 -1.09 -10.79 14.76
CA LEU A 138 -1.35 -9.37 14.58
C LEU A 138 -0.71 -8.84 13.29
N LYS A 139 0.55 -9.22 13.03
CA LYS A 139 1.27 -8.83 11.80
C LYS A 139 0.64 -9.47 10.56
N GLN A 140 0.28 -10.76 10.63
CA GLN A 140 -0.45 -11.47 9.56
C GLN A 140 -1.77 -10.76 9.22
N LYS A 141 -2.64 -10.56 10.23
CA LYS A 141 -3.92 -9.85 10.08
C LYS A 141 -3.78 -8.47 9.43
N ASN A 142 -2.86 -7.65 9.93
CA ASN A 142 -2.74 -6.26 9.49
C ASN A 142 -1.99 -6.13 8.16
N GLY A 143 -1.07 -7.05 7.86
CA GLY A 143 -0.29 -7.04 6.63
C GLY A 143 -0.98 -7.69 5.44
N PHE A 144 -1.98 -8.55 5.66
CA PHE A 144 -2.60 -9.29 4.55
C PHE A 144 -3.36 -8.40 3.55
N PRO A 145 -4.27 -7.50 3.97
CA PRO A 145 -4.96 -6.63 3.02
C PRO A 145 -4.02 -5.83 2.09
N PRO A 146 -3.00 -5.09 2.59
CA PRO A 146 -2.12 -4.35 1.70
C PRO A 146 -1.25 -5.24 0.81
N ASN A 147 -0.72 -6.35 1.33
CA ASN A 147 0.12 -7.25 0.54
C ASN A 147 -0.69 -7.92 -0.59
N PHE A 148 -1.96 -8.26 -0.33
CA PHE A 148 -2.85 -8.80 -1.36
C PHE A 148 -3.06 -7.79 -2.49
N ILE A 149 -3.39 -6.52 -2.17
CA ILE A 149 -3.57 -5.48 -3.20
C ILE A 149 -2.28 -5.22 -3.97
N HIS A 150 -1.12 -5.12 -3.30
CA HIS A 150 0.16 -4.95 -3.98
C HIS A 150 0.48 -6.11 -4.94
N SER A 151 0.07 -7.33 -4.59
CA SER A 151 0.24 -8.48 -5.48
C SER A 151 -0.62 -8.37 -6.75
N LEU A 152 -1.81 -7.77 -6.65
CA LEU A 152 -2.67 -7.48 -7.80
C LEU A 152 -2.09 -6.36 -8.66
N ASP A 153 -1.60 -5.27 -8.05
CA ASP A 153 -0.94 -4.17 -8.75
C ASP A 153 0.29 -4.68 -9.55
N SER A 154 1.07 -5.56 -8.93
CA SER A 154 2.23 -6.20 -9.56
C SER A 154 1.82 -7.11 -10.72
N SER A 155 0.73 -7.88 -10.54
CA SER A 155 0.20 -8.75 -11.58
C SER A 155 -0.31 -7.94 -12.78
N HIS A 156 -1.01 -6.84 -12.51
CA HIS A 156 -1.49 -5.91 -13.54
C HIS A 156 -0.33 -5.25 -14.30
N MET A 157 0.71 -4.80 -13.59
CA MET A 157 1.92 -4.25 -14.20
C MET A 157 2.58 -5.27 -15.13
N MET A 158 2.74 -6.51 -14.68
CA MET A 158 3.40 -7.56 -15.48
C MET A 158 2.57 -7.97 -16.70
N LEU A 159 1.24 -8.08 -16.58
CA LEU A 159 0.34 -8.31 -17.72
C LEU A 159 0.41 -7.18 -18.74
N THR A 160 0.41 -5.93 -18.26
CA THR A 160 0.54 -4.75 -19.11
C THR A 160 1.88 -4.76 -19.85
N ALA A 161 2.98 -5.05 -19.15
CA ALA A 161 4.31 -5.15 -19.75
C ALA A 161 4.39 -6.25 -20.81
N LEU A 162 3.81 -7.43 -20.54
CA LEU A 162 3.75 -8.53 -21.51
C LEU A 162 2.91 -8.15 -22.73
N HIS A 163 1.78 -7.46 -22.54
CA HIS A 163 0.95 -7.00 -23.64
C HIS A 163 1.68 -5.97 -24.50
N CYS A 164 2.30 -4.96 -23.88
CA CYS A 164 3.12 -3.97 -24.58
C CYS A 164 4.28 -4.62 -25.34
N TYR A 165 4.96 -5.62 -24.75
CA TYR A 165 6.03 -6.35 -25.42
C TYR A 165 5.52 -7.12 -26.65
N ARG A 166 4.38 -7.79 -26.54
CA ARG A 166 3.75 -8.49 -27.67
C ARG A 166 3.24 -7.56 -28.77
N TRP A 167 2.86 -6.33 -28.41
CA TRP A 167 2.43 -5.26 -29.32
C TRP A 167 3.58 -4.38 -29.82
N ALA A 168 4.82 -4.63 -29.38
CA ALA A 168 6.02 -3.98 -29.87
C ALA A 168 6.77 -4.74 -31.00
N PRO A 169 6.15 -5.49 -31.96
CA PRO A 169 6.90 -5.97 -33.12
C PRO A 169 7.39 -4.81 -34.01
N CYS A 170 6.95 -3.57 -33.78
CA CYS A 170 7.46 -2.38 -34.46
C CYS A 170 8.78 -1.87 -33.85
N GLY A 171 9.82 -2.71 -33.78
CA GLY A 171 11.27 -2.37 -33.77
C GLY A 171 11.82 -1.11 -33.06
N ARG A 172 11.14 -0.49 -32.10
CA ARG A 172 11.59 0.72 -31.39
C ARG A 172 11.43 0.56 -29.89
N SER A 173 12.46 0.95 -29.16
CA SER A 173 12.65 0.76 -27.72
C SER A 173 11.49 1.32 -26.88
N LEU A 174 11.06 0.53 -25.89
CA LEU A 174 10.14 0.95 -24.83
C LEU A 174 10.80 2.04 -23.96
N PRO A 175 10.15 3.19 -23.72
CA PRO A 175 10.63 4.14 -22.71
C PRO A 175 10.39 3.57 -21.31
N ALA A 176 11.37 3.77 -20.41
CA ALA A 176 11.48 3.16 -19.09
C ALA A 176 10.37 3.49 -18.05
N ALA A 177 9.29 4.17 -18.44
CA ALA A 177 8.31 4.76 -17.51
C ALA A 177 6.85 4.43 -17.88
N GLY A 178 6.58 3.24 -18.44
CA GLY A 178 5.21 2.78 -18.72
C GLY A 178 4.47 3.59 -19.80
N GLY A 179 5.18 4.43 -20.56
CA GLY A 179 4.63 5.10 -21.72
C GLY A 179 4.50 4.15 -22.90
N VAL A 180 3.30 4.04 -23.46
CA VAL A 180 3.09 3.41 -24.77
C VAL A 180 3.58 4.39 -25.85
N CYS A 181 4.29 3.91 -26.88
CA CYS A 181 4.71 4.76 -27.99
C CYS A 181 3.49 5.46 -28.64
N PRO A 182 3.54 6.78 -28.92
CA PRO A 182 2.42 7.49 -29.55
C PRO A 182 1.99 6.93 -30.92
N GLY A 183 2.88 6.21 -31.61
CA GLY A 183 2.60 5.58 -32.89
C GLY A 183 1.77 4.27 -32.84
N CYS A 184 1.48 3.75 -31.65
CA CYS A 184 0.70 2.52 -31.48
C CYS A 184 -0.83 2.76 -31.48
N TRP A 185 -1.25 4.02 -31.41
CA TRP A 185 -2.65 4.42 -31.35
C TRP A 185 -3.07 5.05 -32.69
N GLY A 186 -4.24 4.65 -33.21
CA GLY A 186 -4.89 5.32 -34.33
C GLY A 186 -5.34 6.73 -33.95
N PRO A 187 -5.67 7.58 -34.93
CA PRO A 187 -6.20 8.93 -34.67
C PRO A 187 -7.46 8.94 -33.79
N ASP A 188 -8.19 7.82 -33.74
CA ASP A 188 -9.41 7.64 -32.94
C ASP A 188 -9.17 7.02 -31.55
N GLY A 189 -7.91 6.78 -31.16
CA GLY A 189 -7.59 6.18 -29.86
C GLY A 189 -7.80 4.67 -29.77
N ASP A 190 -7.97 3.99 -30.90
CA ASP A 190 -7.97 2.52 -30.98
C ASP A 190 -6.55 1.97 -31.28
N PRO A 191 -6.22 0.76 -30.80
CA PRO A 191 -4.96 0.11 -31.12
C PRO A 191 -4.88 -0.25 -32.61
N ARG A 192 -3.82 0.17 -33.32
CA ARG A 192 -3.65 -0.21 -34.75
C ARG A 192 -3.38 -1.71 -34.89
N SER A 193 -4.15 -2.39 -35.76
CA SER A 193 -3.96 -3.81 -36.04
C SER A 193 -2.66 -4.08 -36.82
N VAL A 194 -2.01 -5.21 -36.51
CA VAL A 194 -0.74 -5.67 -37.10
C VAL A 194 -0.82 -5.88 -38.64
N GLY A 195 -2.01 -5.81 -39.24
CA GLY A 195 -2.24 -6.00 -40.68
C GLY A 195 -2.16 -4.75 -41.57
N ASP A 196 -2.04 -3.54 -41.01
CA ASP A 196 -2.06 -2.29 -41.81
C ASP A 196 -0.67 -1.78 -42.21
N SER A 197 0.30 -2.69 -42.32
CA SER A 197 1.63 -2.38 -42.84
C SER A 197 1.82 -3.15 -44.14
N GLN A 198 1.58 -2.48 -45.28
CA GLN A 198 2.25 -2.85 -46.53
C GLN A 198 3.76 -2.71 -46.38
#